data_AF-A0A133VRX9-F1
#
_entry.id   AF-A0A133VRX9-F1
#
_cell.length_a   1.000
_cell.length_b   1.000
_cell.length_c   1.000
_cell.angle_alpha   90.00
_cell.angle_beta   90.00
_cell.angle_gamma   90.00
#
_symmetry.space_group_name_H-M   'P 1'
#
loop_
_entity.id
_entity.type
_entity.pdbx_description
1 polymer ?
#
loop_
_entity_poly.entity_id
_entity_poly.type
_entity_poly.pdbx_seq_one_letter_code
_entity_poly.pdbx_strand_id
1 'polypeptide(L)'
;MDVYWAEPDQVSKHAPSGEYLPKGSYMIRGERNYKTVPLEAGVGLVEVNDDKIPMCGPPSAVKTHSEKVILVKPRGEKKSDLAHKIKTQLEEAGLEVKVDDLMRVLPPGEGTIVS
;
A
#
# COMPACT_ATOMS: atom_id res chain seq x y z
N MET A 1 3.26 9.30 -2.91
CA MET A 1 3.74 9.79 -1.61
C MET A 1 5.22 10.05 -1.75
N ASP A 2 5.71 11.20 -1.28
CA ASP A 2 7.13 11.50 -1.33
C ASP A 2 7.80 10.97 -0.07
N VAL A 3 8.78 10.09 -0.27
CA VAL A 3 9.63 9.56 0.78
C VAL A 3 11.05 9.98 0.50
N TYR A 4 11.90 9.93 1.52
CA TYR A 4 13.34 10.11 1.33
C TYR A 4 14.10 9.03 2.06
N TRP A 5 15.32 8.77 1.59
CA TRP A 5 16.29 7.92 2.26
C TRP A 5 17.65 8.62 2.29
N ALA A 6 18.50 8.20 3.22
CA ALA A 6 19.87 8.68 3.39
C ALA A 6 20.77 7.48 3.67
N GLU A 7 22.02 7.56 3.19
CA GLU A 7 23.03 6.53 3.46
C GLU A 7 23.42 6.52 4.95
N PRO A 8 23.88 5.38 5.50
CA PRO A 8 24.20 5.26 6.92
C PRO A 8 25.25 6.27 7.42
N ASP A 9 26.24 6.61 6.59
CA ASP A 9 27.31 7.57 6.89
C ASP A 9 26.80 9.02 6.97
N GLN A 10 25.65 9.31 6.36
CA GLN A 10 24.99 10.60 6.44
C GLN A 10 24.27 10.82 7.78
N VAL A 11 24.06 9.77 8.58
CA VAL A 11 23.29 9.81 9.83
C VAL A 11 24.23 9.94 11.04
N SER A 12 24.15 11.05 11.77
CA SER A 12 25.00 11.32 12.93
C SER A 12 24.19 11.66 14.18
N LYS A 13 24.65 11.18 15.33
CA LYS A 13 24.15 11.60 16.66
C LYS A 13 24.80 12.89 17.16
N HIS A 14 25.79 13.43 16.44
CA HIS A 14 26.52 14.63 16.82
C HIS A 14 25.90 15.85 16.14
N ALA A 15 25.53 16.84 16.95
CA ALA A 15 25.14 18.16 16.49
C ALA A 15 26.31 18.85 15.76
N PRO A 16 26.02 19.78 14.83
CA PRO A 16 27.01 20.76 14.40
C PRO A 16 27.57 21.57 15.58
N SER A 17 28.81 22.04 15.47
CA SER A 17 29.42 22.87 16.51
C SER A 17 28.58 24.12 16.77
N GLY A 18 28.17 24.33 18.03
CA GLY A 18 27.34 25.46 18.44
C GLY A 18 25.83 25.18 18.45
N GLU A 19 25.39 24.01 18.00
CA GLU A 19 23.99 23.59 18.06
C GLU A 19 23.78 22.46 19.08
N TYR A 20 22.56 22.33 19.58
CA TYR A 20 22.16 21.26 20.49
C TYR A 20 21.24 20.27 19.77
N LEU A 21 21.56 18.98 19.84
CA LEU A 21 20.72 17.91 19.31
C LEU A 21 19.96 17.24 20.48
N PRO A 22 18.62 17.25 20.48
CA PRO A 22 17.83 16.59 21.53
C PRO A 22 18.13 15.09 21.63
N LYS A 23 17.96 14.53 22.82
CA LYS A 23 18.10 13.08 23.03
C LYS A 23 17.11 12.32 22.15
N GLY A 24 17.62 11.35 21.39
CA GLY A 24 16.84 10.54 20.46
C GLY A 24 16.78 11.09 19.03
N SER A 25 17.33 12.29 18.78
CA SER A 25 17.42 12.86 17.43
C SER A 25 18.70 12.45 16.71
N TYR A 26 18.64 12.48 15.38
CA TYR A 26 19.76 12.25 14.49
C TYR A 26 19.83 13.39 13.46
N MET A 27 21.04 13.82 13.15
CA MET A 27 21.32 14.79 12.11
C MET A 27 21.64 14.06 10.81
N ILE A 28 20.95 14.39 9.72
CA ILE A 28 21.27 13.91 8.37
C ILE A 28 22.11 14.98 7.67
N ARG A 29 23.31 14.62 7.22
CA ARG A 29 24.26 15.50 6.53
C ARG A 29 24.24 15.26 5.02
N GLY A 30 24.49 16.31 4.24
CA GLY A 30 24.52 16.23 2.78
C GLY A 30 23.13 16.16 2.14
N GLU A 31 23.09 15.68 0.90
CA GLU A 31 21.87 15.63 0.09
C GLU A 31 21.01 14.41 0.45
N ARG A 32 19.68 14.58 0.45
CA ARG A 32 18.72 13.49 0.69
C ARG A 32 18.23 12.94 -0.63
N ASN A 33 18.07 11.63 -0.69
CA ASN A 33 17.51 10.98 -1.87
C ASN A 33 15.99 10.93 -1.76
N TYR A 34 15.30 11.76 -2.54
CA TYR A 34 13.84 11.77 -2.60
C TYR A 34 13.33 10.79 -3.65
N LYS A 35 12.23 10.10 -3.33
CA LYS A 35 11.55 9.19 -4.24
C LYS A 35 10.04 9.35 -4.09
N THR A 36 9.36 9.61 -5.19
CA THR A 36 7.91 9.50 -5.24
C THR A 36 7.53 8.04 -5.41
N VAL A 37 6.86 7.47 -4.42
CA VAL A 37 6.37 6.09 -4.45
C VAL A 37 4.87 6.09 -4.72
N PRO A 38 4.38 5.34 -5.73
CA PRO A 38 2.95 5.19 -5.95
C PRO A 38 2.32 4.50 -4.75
N LEU A 39 1.28 5.12 -4.19
CA LEU A 39 0.57 4.58 -3.03
C LEU A 39 -0.64 3.80 -3.55
N GLU A 40 -0.37 2.61 -4.05
CA GLU A 40 -1.35 1.75 -4.70
C GLU A 40 -1.23 0.33 -4.16
N ALA A 41 -2.37 -0.32 -3.95
CA ALA A 41 -2.45 -1.74 -3.64
C ALA A 41 -3.25 -2.45 -4.73
N GLY A 42 -2.83 -3.67 -5.07
CA GLY A 42 -3.63 -4.57 -5.89
C GLY A 42 -4.57 -5.37 -4.99
N VAL A 43 -5.81 -5.54 -5.45
CA VAL A 43 -6.83 -6.40 -4.85
C VAL A 43 -7.25 -7.42 -5.89
N GLY A 44 -7.25 -8.70 -5.52
CA GLY A 44 -7.61 -9.79 -6.42
C GLY A 44 -7.87 -11.08 -5.65
N LEU A 45 -8.30 -12.11 -6.36
CA LEU A 45 -8.37 -13.47 -5.80
C LEU A 45 -7.08 -14.21 -6.10
N VAL A 46 -6.40 -14.68 -5.06
CA VAL A 46 -5.17 -15.47 -5.16
C VAL A 46 -5.51 -16.93 -4.90
N GLU A 47 -4.97 -17.82 -5.73
CA GLU A 47 -5.13 -19.26 -5.56
C GLU A 47 -4.12 -19.80 -4.55
N VAL A 48 -4.61 -20.39 -3.47
CA VAL A 48 -3.81 -21.00 -2.40
C VAL A 48 -4.40 -22.37 -2.09
N ASN A 49 -3.66 -23.45 -2.35
CA ASN A 49 -4.12 -24.83 -2.12
C ASN A 49 -5.48 -25.14 -2.79
N ASP A 50 -5.64 -24.77 -4.07
CA ASP A 50 -6.87 -24.92 -4.87
C ASP A 50 -8.06 -24.04 -4.41
N ASP A 51 -7.92 -23.25 -3.34
CA ASP A 51 -8.91 -22.27 -2.89
C ASP A 51 -8.59 -20.86 -3.40
N LYS A 52 -9.60 -20.16 -3.95
CA LYS A 52 -9.49 -18.75 -4.34
C LYS A 52 -9.82 -17.86 -3.15
N ILE A 53 -8.82 -17.14 -2.62
CA ILE A 53 -8.98 -16.24 -1.47
C ILE A 53 -8.76 -14.77 -1.88
N PRO A 54 -9.54 -13.81 -1.35
CA PRO A 54 -9.27 -12.40 -1.59
C PRO A 54 -7.96 -12.00 -0.92
N MET A 55 -7.14 -11.23 -1.63
CA MET A 55 -5.89 -10.70 -1.12
C MET A 55 -5.72 -9.25 -1.53
N CYS A 56 -5.15 -8.46 -0.63
CA CYS A 56 -4.71 -7.09 -0.89
C CYS A 56 -3.20 -7.01 -0.66
N GLY A 57 -2.46 -6.45 -1.60
CA GLY A 57 -1.00 -6.37 -1.50
C GLY A 57 -0.34 -5.56 -2.60
N PRO A 58 0.98 -5.67 -2.76
CA PRO A 58 1.70 -5.01 -3.84
C PRO A 58 1.12 -5.41 -5.20
N PRO A 59 0.87 -4.44 -6.11
CA PRO A 59 0.33 -4.72 -7.44
C PRO A 59 1.11 -5.79 -8.22
N SER A 60 2.44 -5.83 -8.07
CA SER A 60 3.30 -6.83 -8.72
C SER A 60 3.02 -8.25 -8.24
N ALA A 61 2.79 -8.44 -6.94
CA ALA A 61 2.52 -9.75 -6.35
C ALA A 61 1.14 -10.25 -6.76
N VAL A 62 0.12 -9.40 -6.63
CA VAL A 62 -1.27 -9.78 -6.95
C VAL A 62 -1.43 -10.07 -8.45
N LYS A 63 -0.76 -9.33 -9.33
CA LYS A 63 -0.75 -9.62 -10.79
C LYS A 63 -0.17 -10.98 -11.16
N THR A 64 0.69 -11.54 -10.33
CA THR A 64 1.34 -12.82 -10.62
C THR A 64 0.44 -14.01 -10.25
N HIS A 65 -0.45 -13.83 -9.28
CA HIS A 65 -1.22 -14.91 -8.68
C HIS A 65 -2.75 -14.75 -8.78
N SER A 66 -3.22 -13.73 -9.50
CA SER A 66 -4.65 -13.45 -9.67
C SER A 66 -5.01 -13.25 -11.13
N GLU A 67 -6.15 -13.82 -11.54
CA GLU A 67 -6.72 -13.66 -12.90
C GLU A 67 -7.15 -12.21 -13.16
N LYS A 68 -7.68 -11.54 -12.13
CA LYS A 68 -8.13 -10.14 -12.18
C LYS A 68 -7.51 -9.38 -11.01
N VAL A 69 -6.93 -8.23 -11.32
CA VAL A 69 -6.38 -7.30 -10.33
C VAL A 69 -7.05 -5.95 -10.46
N ILE A 70 -7.55 -5.45 -9.34
CA ILE A 70 -8.13 -4.13 -9.20
C ILE A 70 -7.15 -3.30 -8.37
N LEU A 71 -6.72 -2.16 -8.92
CA LEU A 71 -5.81 -1.27 -8.22
C LEU A 71 -6.63 -0.32 -7.34
N VAL A 72 -6.21 -0.17 -6.08
CA VAL A 72 -6.81 0.77 -5.13
C VAL A 72 -5.76 1.74 -4.64
N LYS A 73 -6.12 3.02 -4.57
CA LYS A 73 -5.31 4.06 -3.93
C LYS A 73 -6.02 4.59 -2.70
N PRO A 74 -5.29 5.00 -1.65
CA PRO A 74 -5.90 5.69 -0.52
C PRO A 74 -6.57 7.00 -0.94
N ARG A 75 -7.54 7.46 -0.12
CA ARG A 75 -8.40 8.66 -0.29
C ARG A 75 -9.66 8.37 -1.11
N GLY A 76 -10.78 8.95 -0.69
CA GLY A 76 -12.03 8.95 -1.45
C GLY A 76 -13.17 8.29 -0.69
N GLU A 77 -13.57 7.10 -1.10
CA GLU A 77 -14.79 6.46 -0.59
C GLU A 77 -14.52 5.62 0.65
N LYS A 78 -15.57 5.39 1.44
CA LYS A 78 -15.48 4.52 2.61
C LYS A 78 -15.18 3.09 2.17
N LYS A 79 -14.47 2.37 3.04
CA LYS A 79 -14.10 0.96 2.84
C LYS A 79 -15.27 0.06 2.44
N SER A 80 -16.45 0.26 3.04
CA SER A 80 -17.67 -0.50 2.71
C SER A 80 -18.09 -0.30 1.26
N ASP A 81 -18.18 0.95 0.80
CA ASP A 81 -18.62 1.26 -0.56
C ASP A 81 -17.59 0.75 -1.59
N LEU A 82 -16.30 0.90 -1.26
CA LEU A 82 -15.21 0.35 -2.05
C LEU A 82 -15.30 -1.18 -2.18
N ALA A 83 -15.58 -1.90 -1.09
CA ALA A 83 -15.72 -3.36 -1.10
C ALA A 83 -16.87 -3.84 -1.99
N HIS A 84 -18.00 -3.12 -2.00
CA HIS A 84 -19.12 -3.45 -2.89
C HIS A 84 -18.74 -3.26 -4.36
N LYS A 85 -18.06 -2.16 -4.70
CA LYS A 85 -17.59 -1.92 -6.08
C LYS A 85 -16.58 -2.97 -6.54
N ILE A 86 -15.64 -3.34 -5.67
CA ILE A 86 -14.65 -4.40 -5.95
C ILE A 86 -15.36 -5.73 -6.16
N LYS A 87 -16.35 -6.08 -5.33
CA LYS A 87 -17.16 -7.28 -5.49
C LYS A 87 -17.83 -7.32 -6.86
N THR A 88 -18.50 -6.24 -7.27
CA THR A 88 -19.15 -6.19 -8.59
C THR A 88 -18.17 -6.41 -9.73
N GLN A 89 -16.98 -5.79 -9.70
CA GLN A 89 -15.96 -5.99 -10.74
C GLN A 89 -15.36 -7.40 -10.76
N LEU A 90 -15.28 -8.07 -9.61
CA LEU A 90 -14.83 -9.46 -9.52
C LEU A 90 -15.93 -10.42 -10.00
N GLU A 91 -17.19 -10.18 -9.64
CA GLU A 91 -18.35 -10.97 -10.09
C GLU A 91 -18.54 -10.87 -11.61
N GLU A 92 -18.34 -9.70 -12.21
CA GLU A 92 -18.31 -9.52 -13.68
C GLU A 92 -17.22 -10.36 -14.36
N ALA A 93 -16.13 -10.65 -13.66
CA ALA A 93 -15.06 -11.53 -14.12
C ALA A 93 -15.33 -13.03 -13.82
N GLY A 94 -16.49 -13.37 -13.25
CA GLY A 94 -16.83 -14.74 -12.84
C GLY A 94 -16.19 -15.19 -11.53
N LEU A 95 -15.68 -14.24 -10.73
CA LEU A 95 -14.99 -14.50 -9.47
C LEU A 95 -15.91 -14.15 -8.29
N GLU A 96 -16.47 -15.17 -7.64
CA GLU A 96 -17.35 -14.98 -6.48
C GLU A 96 -16.55 -14.66 -5.21
N VAL A 97 -16.96 -13.64 -4.47
CA VAL A 97 -16.33 -13.25 -3.21
C VAL A 97 -17.34 -12.60 -2.26
N LYS A 98 -17.20 -12.85 -0.95
CA LYS A 98 -18.02 -12.21 0.07
C LYS A 98 -17.47 -10.82 0.41
N VAL A 99 -18.38 -9.88 0.63
CA VAL A 99 -18.02 -8.50 1.04
C VAL A 99 -17.24 -8.51 2.36
N ASP A 100 -17.60 -9.38 3.31
CA ASP A 100 -16.92 -9.48 4.60
C ASP A 100 -15.44 -9.89 4.46
N ASP A 101 -15.14 -10.79 3.52
CA ASP A 101 -13.77 -11.24 3.27
C ASP A 101 -12.94 -10.13 2.60
N LEU A 102 -13.54 -9.37 1.66
CA LEU A 102 -12.93 -8.16 1.11
C LEU A 102 -12.67 -7.10 2.20
N MET A 103 -13.63 -6.90 3.10
CA MET A 103 -13.51 -5.96 4.21
C MET A 103 -12.40 -6.35 5.19
N ARG A 104 -12.03 -7.62 5.29
CA ARG A 104 -10.90 -8.09 6.12
C ARG A 104 -9.56 -7.80 5.50
N VAL A 105 -9.43 -7.92 4.18
CA VAL A 105 -8.14 -7.77 3.48
C VAL A 105 -7.84 -6.35 3.04
N LEU A 106 -8.86 -5.54 2.78
CA LEU A 106 -8.67 -4.16 2.36
C LEU A 106 -7.97 -3.33 3.46
N PRO A 107 -7.07 -2.41 3.09
CA PRO A 107 -6.42 -1.54 4.05
C PRO A 107 -7.44 -0.68 4.80
N PRO A 108 -7.14 -0.27 6.05
CA PRO A 108 -8.01 0.61 6.80
C PRO A 108 -8.08 2.00 6.14
N GLY A 109 -9.21 2.69 6.34
CA GLY A 109 -9.43 4.05 5.86
C GLY A 109 -10.27 4.11 4.58
N GLU A 110 -10.07 5.20 3.83
CA GLU A 110 -10.76 5.47 2.58
C GLU A 110 -9.91 5.06 1.38
N GLY A 111 -10.56 4.64 0.31
CA GLY A 111 -9.88 4.30 -0.93
C GLY A 111 -10.73 4.54 -2.17
N THR A 112 -10.04 4.58 -3.30
CA THR A 112 -10.63 4.77 -4.62
C THR A 112 -10.04 3.73 -5.56
N ILE A 113 -10.88 3.12 -6.41
CA ILE A 113 -10.41 2.25 -7.49
C ILE A 113 -9.69 3.11 -8.53
N VAL A 114 -8.48 2.70 -8.90
CA VAL A 114 -7.76 3.27 -10.04
C VAL A 114 -8.22 2.50 -11.27
N SER A 115 -9.04 3.14 -12.10
CA SER A 115 -9.53 2.61 -13.38
C SER A 115 -8.45 2.71 -14.46
#